data_AF-A0A938W226-F1
#
_entry.id   AF-A0A938W226-F1
#
_cell.length_a   1.000
_cell.length_b   1.000
_cell.length_c   1.000
_cell.angle_alpha   90.00
_cell.angle_beta   90.00
_cell.angle_gamma   90.00
#
_symmetry.space_group_name_H-M   'P 1'
#
loop_
_entity.id
_entity.type
_entity.pdbx_description
1 polymer ?
#
loop_
_entity_poly.entity_id
_entity_poly.type
_entity_poly.pdbx_seq_one_letter_code
_entity_poly.pdbx_strand_id
1 'polypeptide(L)' 'MAQATKMGADTATLEKRRKALTGHQCSKCGQDISFGDLLIVKMTEMQDNRPRSHNVIYHRKCYTV' A
#
# COMPACT_ATOMS: atom_id res chain seq x y z
N MET A 1 -2.13 40.56 -5.53
CA MET A 1 -3.39 40.01 -4.98
C MET A 1 -3.09 38.58 -4.53
N ALA A 2 -3.29 38.28 -3.25
CA ALA A 2 -2.97 36.97 -2.67
C ALA A 2 -3.96 35.91 -3.17
N GLN A 3 -3.48 34.85 -3.83
CA GLN A 3 -4.29 33.67 -4.12
C GLN A 3 -4.16 32.70 -2.95
N ALA A 4 -5.13 32.76 -2.05
CA ALA A 4 -5.42 31.71 -1.11
C ALA A 4 -6.57 30.87 -1.66
N THR A 5 -6.27 29.71 -2.23
CA THR A 5 -7.25 28.61 -2.32
C THR A 5 -6.55 27.29 -2.03
N LYS A 6 -6.30 27.08 -0.74
CA LYS A 6 -6.22 25.75 -0.14
C LYS A 6 -7.59 25.10 -0.30
N MET A 7 -7.84 24.38 -1.38
CA MET A 7 -8.95 23.41 -1.44
C MET A 7 -8.34 22.07 -1.83
N GLY A 8 -8.36 21.15 -0.87
CA GLY A 8 -7.88 19.79 -1.05
C GLY A 8 -8.54 19.13 -2.26
N ALA A 9 -7.81 18.22 -2.90
CA ALA A 9 -8.27 17.48 -4.05
C ALA A 9 -9.72 17.01 -3.87
N ASP A 10 -10.55 17.31 -4.87
CA ASP A 10 -11.95 16.90 -4.98
C ASP A 10 -12.15 15.45 -4.50
N THR A 11 -13.14 15.20 -3.66
CA THR A 11 -13.35 13.90 -3.00
C THR A 11 -13.52 12.77 -4.01
N ALA A 12 -14.11 13.04 -5.18
CA ALA A 12 -14.23 12.06 -6.25
C ALA A 12 -12.86 11.68 -6.84
N THR A 13 -11.93 12.64 -6.90
CA THR A 13 -10.54 12.39 -7.35
C THR A 13 -9.77 11.56 -6.31
N LEU A 14 -10.00 11.78 -5.02
CA LEU A 14 -9.41 10.97 -3.94
C LEU A 14 -9.92 9.53 -3.95
N GLU A 15 -11.23 9.33 -4.10
CA GLU A 15 -11.81 7.98 -4.17
C GLU A 15 -11.37 7.23 -5.43
N LYS A 16 -11.28 7.93 -6.57
CA LYS A 16 -10.77 7.33 -7.81
C LYS A 16 -9.32 6.89 -7.68
N ARG A 17 -8.47 7.66 -6.98
CA ARG A 17 -7.10 7.26 -6.66
C ARG A 17 -7.05 6.11 -5.66
N ARG A 18 -7.93 6.05 -4.66
CA ARG A 18 -7.98 4.92 -3.72
C ARG A 18 -8.34 3.59 -4.39
N LYS A 19 -9.21 3.63 -5.40
CA LYS A 19 -9.62 2.45 -6.18
C LYS A 19 -8.61 2.06 -7.26
N ALA A 20 -7.62 2.91 -7.56
CA ALA A 20 -6.59 2.58 -8.53
C ALA A 20 -5.78 1.38 -8.03
N LEU A 21 -5.49 0.45 -8.94
CA LEU A 21 -4.62 -0.68 -8.66
C LEU A 21 -3.17 -0.18 -8.55
N THR A 22 -2.43 -0.76 -7.61
CA THR A 22 -1.03 -0.40 -7.35
C THR A 22 -0.05 -1.15 -8.26
N GLY A 23 -0.55 -2.17 -8.98
CA GLY A 23 0.29 -3.12 -9.71
C GLY A 23 0.98 -4.16 -8.82
N HIS A 24 0.67 -4.18 -7.52
CA HIS A 24 1.15 -5.20 -6.59
C HIS A 24 0.09 -6.26 -6.32
N GLN A 25 0.55 -7.51 -6.16
CA GLN A 25 -0.30 -8.63 -5.76
C GLN A 25 -0.09 -8.95 -4.30
N CYS A 26 -1.16 -9.30 -3.60
CA CYS A 26 -1.09 -9.72 -2.21
C CYS A 26 -0.51 -11.13 -2.11
N SER A 27 0.51 -11.29 -1.27
CA SER A 27 1.17 -12.57 -1.02
C SER A 27 0.28 -13.61 -0.32
N LYS A 28 -0.88 -13.22 0.25
CA LYS A 28 -1.80 -14.12 0.96
C LYS A 28 -2.92 -14.66 0.06
N CYS A 29 -3.58 -13.79 -0.70
CA CYS A 29 -4.74 -14.16 -1.52
C CYS A 29 -4.47 -14.13 -3.04
N GLY A 30 -3.30 -13.65 -3.46
CA GLY A 30 -2.91 -13.56 -4.87
C GLY A 30 -3.61 -12.47 -5.70
N GLN A 31 -4.52 -11.69 -5.11
CA GLN A 31 -5.27 -10.66 -5.82
C GLN A 31 -4.51 -9.34 -5.87
N ASP A 32 -4.82 -8.52 -6.89
CA ASP A 32 -4.29 -7.16 -7.02
C ASP A 32 -4.71 -6.27 -5.84
N ILE A 33 -3.80 -5.38 -5.45
CA ILE A 33 -3.99 -4.48 -4.32
C ILE A 33 -4.33 -3.07 -4.82
N SER A 34 -5.44 -2.54 -4.32
CA SER A 34 -5.82 -1.14 -4.48
C SER A 34 -4.87 -0.22 -3.68
N PHE A 35 -4.70 1.03 -4.10
CA PHE A 35 -3.89 2.00 -3.36
C PHE A 35 -4.39 2.22 -1.93
N GLY A 36 -5.70 2.11 -1.70
CA GLY A 36 -6.28 2.24 -0.36
C GLY A 36 -5.91 1.09 0.59
N ASP A 37 -5.64 -0.10 0.05
CA ASP A 37 -5.42 -1.33 0.81
C ASP A 37 -3.97 -1.82 0.78
N LEU A 38 -3.04 -1.08 0.17
CA LEU A 38 -1.63 -1.44 0.08
C LEU A 38 -0.95 -1.46 1.44
N LEU A 39 -0.41 -2.62 1.80
CA LEU A 39 0.46 -2.79 2.96
C LEU A 39 1.77 -3.47 2.53
N ILE A 40 2.89 -2.82 2.79
CA ILE A 40 4.22 -3.37 2.55
C ILE A 40 4.84 -3.69 3.90
N VAL A 41 5.10 -4.96 4.16
CA VAL A 41 5.69 -5.46 5.40
C VAL A 41 7.16 -5.80 5.13
N LYS A 42 8.07 -5.23 5.91
CA LYS A 42 9.48 -5.58 5.85
C LYS A 42 9.73 -6.76 6.79
N MET A 43 9.95 -7.94 6.23
CA MET A 43 10.35 -9.12 6.98
C MET A 43 11.87 -9.13 7.14
N THR A 44 12.33 -9.49 8.33
CA THR A 44 13.75 -9.67 8.62
C THR A 44 13.94 -11.08 9.14
N GLU A 45 14.74 -11.86 8.44
CA GLU A 45 15.02 -13.25 8.74
C GLU A 45 16.52 -13.43 8.96
N MET A 46 16.89 -14.26 9.93
CA MET A 46 18.28 -14.67 10.12
C MET A 46 18.58 -15.80 9.14
N GLN A 47 19.32 -15.51 8.08
CA GLN A 47 19.75 -16.49 7.09
C GLN A 47 21.29 -16.57 7.15
N ASP A 48 21.83 -17.75 7.43
CA ASP A 48 23.28 -17.98 7.56
C ASP A 48 23.99 -17.01 8.53
N ASN A 49 23.38 -16.81 9.70
CA ASN A 49 23.89 -15.91 10.76
C ASN A 49 24.01 -14.43 10.33
N ARG A 50 23.32 -14.04 9.24
CA ARG A 50 23.21 -12.65 8.78
C ARG A 50 21.73 -12.25 8.68
N PRO A 51 21.37 -11.04 9.14
CA PRO A 51 20.01 -10.55 8.98
C PRO A 51 19.77 -10.19 7.51
N ARG A 52 18.86 -10.90 6.85
CA ARG A 52 18.37 -10.55 5.52
C ARG A 52 16.99 -9.95 5.65
N SER A 53 16.77 -8.79 5.04
CA SER A 53 15.46 -8.17 5.01
C SER A 53 14.90 -8.18 3.59
N HIS A 54 13.61 -8.49 3.49
CA HIS A 54 12.87 -8.48 2.23
C HIS A 54 11.46 -7.91 2.47
N ASN A 55 10.87 -7.35 1.41
CA ASN A 55 9.54 -6.76 1.50
C ASN A 55 8.50 -7.76 1.00
N VAL A 56 7.44 -7.94 1.77
CA VAL A 56 6.28 -8.76 1.41
C VAL A 56 5.05 -7.88 1.39
N ILE A 57 4.26 -8.01 0.33
CA ILE A 57 3.13 -7.12 0.08
C ILE A 57 1.82 -7.85 0.42
N TYR A 58 0.94 -7.18 1.14
CA TYR A 58 -0.36 -7.68 1.56
C TYR A 58 -1.46 -6.63 1.37
N HIS A 59 -2.73 -7.07 1.28
CA HIS A 59 -3.83 -6.17 1.64
C HIS A 59 -3.81 -5.91 3.14
N ARG A 60 -4.18 -4.69 3.57
CA ARG A 60 -4.34 -4.35 4.99
C ARG A 60 -5.20 -5.38 5.75
N LYS A 61 -6.33 -5.79 5.14
CA LYS A 61 -7.22 -6.82 5.70
C LYS A 61 -6.60 -8.22 5.72
N CYS A 62 -5.79 -8.56 4.73
CA CYS A 62 -5.17 -9.88 4.65
C CYS A 62 -4.07 -10.08 5.71
N TYR A 63 -3.40 -9.00 6.13
CA TYR A 63 -2.38 -9.07 7.18
C TYR A 63 -2.96 -9.17 8.60
N THR A 64 -4.14 -8.61 8.85
CA THR A 64 -4.78 -8.61 10.18
C THR A 64 -5.53 -9.91 10.52
N VAL A 65 -5.77 -10.75 9.53
CA VAL A 65 -6.48 -12.05 9.64
C VAL A 65 -5.45 -13.17 9.65
#